data_AF-N6U539-F1
#
_entry.id   AF-N6U539-F1
#
_cell.length_a   1.000
_cell.length_b   1.000
_cell.length_c   1.000
_cell.angle_alpha   90.00
_cell.angle_beta   90.00
_cell.angle_gamma   90.00
#
_symmetry.space_group_name_H-M   'P 1'
#
loop_
_entity.id
_entity.type
_entity.pdbx_description
1 polymer ?
#
loop_
_entity_poly.entity_id
_entity_poly.type
_entity_poly.pdbx_seq_one_letter_code
_entity_poly.pdbx_strand_id
1 'polypeptide(L)'
;MAQEQAHSGQQHPLKLYMVVWGLLFVLSTFSYLVDYLGIQSYLRWSLILLFMVLKAGLIVAIFMHMAWERLALICAILFPPVFVLVFTALMVSESHYTALTRLTFFGAGP
;
A
#
# COMPACT_ATOMS: atom_id res chain seq x y z
N MET A 1 4.95 0.50 -57.44
CA MET A 1 6.15 0.93 -56.71
C MET A 1 5.70 1.37 -55.33
N ALA A 2 6.33 0.80 -54.30
CA ALA A 2 6.14 1.03 -52.86
C ALA A 2 4.80 0.62 -52.24
N GLN A 3 4.79 -0.60 -51.67
CA GLN A 3 3.93 -1.01 -50.56
C GLN A 3 4.06 0.00 -49.41
N GLU A 4 2.96 0.66 -49.02
CA GLU A 4 2.87 1.29 -47.70
C GLU A 4 2.78 0.17 -46.65
N GLN A 5 3.86 0.11 -45.89
CA GLN A 5 4.20 -0.95 -44.96
C GLN A 5 3.24 -0.96 -43.78
N ALA A 6 2.85 -2.18 -43.39
CA ALA A 6 2.12 -2.53 -42.19
C ALA A 6 2.60 -1.76 -40.95
N HIS A 7 1.72 -0.97 -40.34
CA HIS A 7 1.86 -0.57 -38.95
C HIS A 7 1.10 -1.56 -38.07
N SER A 8 1.77 -2.66 -37.76
CA SER A 8 1.31 -3.73 -36.88
C SER A 8 1.00 -3.17 -35.49
N GLY A 9 -0.25 -3.28 -35.05
CA GLY A 9 -0.77 -2.71 -33.80
C GLY A 9 -0.16 -3.31 -32.51
N GLN A 10 0.87 -2.67 -31.99
CA GLN A 10 1.30 -2.77 -30.60
C GLN A 10 0.37 -1.96 -29.67
N GLN A 11 -0.91 -2.32 -29.65
CA GLN A 11 -1.98 -1.47 -29.07
C GLN A 11 -2.60 -2.02 -27.77
N HIS A 12 -1.94 -2.99 -27.13
CA HIS A 12 -2.41 -3.58 -25.88
C HIS A 12 -2.03 -2.91 -24.52
N PRO A 13 -1.43 -1.71 -24.41
CA PRO A 13 -1.24 -1.07 -23.10
C PRO A 13 -2.48 -0.29 -22.61
N LEU A 14 -3.30 0.27 -23.52
CA LEU A 14 -4.40 1.16 -23.12
C LEU A 14 -5.53 0.45 -22.35
N LYS A 15 -5.81 -0.80 -22.73
CA LYS A 15 -6.83 -1.64 -22.09
C LYS A 15 -6.45 -1.97 -20.63
N LEU A 16 -5.15 -2.13 -20.35
CA LEU A 16 -4.63 -2.41 -19.02
C LEU A 16 -4.82 -1.21 -18.07
N TYR A 17 -4.46 -0.01 -18.53
CA TYR A 17 -4.66 1.22 -17.75
C TYR A 17 -6.12 1.48 -17.43
N MET A 18 -7.02 1.23 -18.38
CA MET A 18 -8.46 1.46 -18.18
C MET A 18 -9.08 0.48 -17.17
N VAL A 19 -8.64 -0.79 -17.17
CA VAL A 19 -9.04 -1.79 -16.16
C VAL A 19 -8.52 -1.40 -14.78
N VAL A 20 -7.25 -1.02 -14.67
CA VAL A 20 -6.63 -0.68 -13.38
C VAL A 20 -7.21 0.61 -12.82
N TRP A 21 -7.49 1.58 -13.68
CA TRP A 21 -8.19 2.80 -13.29
C TRP A 21 -9.57 2.50 -12.71
N GLY A 22 -10.35 1.61 -13.35
CA GLY A 22 -11.61 1.13 -12.81
C GLY A 22 -11.44 0.42 -11.46
N LEU A 23 -10.39 -0.40 -11.32
CA LEU A 23 -10.07 -1.12 -10.09
C LEU A 23 -9.68 -0.14 -8.94
N LEU A 24 -8.90 0.90 -9.22
CA LEU A 24 -8.59 1.99 -8.28
C LEU A 24 -9.85 2.73 -7.83
N PHE A 25 -10.76 3.00 -8.77
CA PHE A 25 -12.04 3.63 -8.46
C PHE A 25 -12.90 2.77 -7.55
N VAL A 26 -13.00 1.47 -7.83
CA VAL A 26 -13.72 0.51 -6.99
C VAL A 26 -13.10 0.43 -5.59
N LEU A 27 -11.77 0.33 -5.49
CA LEU A 27 -11.07 0.35 -4.20
C LEU A 27 -11.36 1.62 -3.40
N SER A 28 -11.33 2.79 -4.06
CA SER A 28 -11.59 4.07 -3.42
C SER A 28 -13.04 4.17 -2.93
N THR A 29 -13.98 3.63 -3.71
CA THR A 29 -15.40 3.55 -3.33
C THR A 29 -15.58 2.63 -2.13
N PHE A 30 -14.93 1.47 -2.11
CA PHE A 30 -14.94 0.55 -0.97
C PHE A 30 -14.36 1.17 0.30
N SER A 31 -13.27 1.93 0.20
CA SER A 31 -12.70 2.65 1.34
C SER A 31 -13.69 3.67 1.93
N TYR A 32 -14.50 4.31 1.08
CA TYR A 32 -15.53 5.26 1.52
C TYR A 32 -16.75 4.55 2.11
N LEU A 33 -17.12 3.40 1.54
CA LEU A 33 -18.24 2.58 2.01
C LEU A 33 -17.98 2.02 3.41
N VAL A 34 -16.74 1.66 3.73
CA VAL A 34 -16.35 1.24 5.07
C VAL A 34 -16.51 2.34 6.11
N ASP A 35 -16.27 3.58 5.69
CA ASP A 35 -16.52 4.74 6.54
C ASP A 35 -18.03 4.94 6.78
N TYR A 36 -18.83 4.69 5.75
CA TYR A 36 -20.29 4.81 5.77
C TYR A 36 -21.01 3.69 6.56
N LEU A 37 -20.45 2.47 6.54
CA LEU A 37 -21.00 1.32 7.26
C LEU A 37 -20.83 1.42 8.79
N GLY A 38 -20.22 2.50 9.30
CA GLY A 38 -20.21 2.80 10.73
C GLY A 38 -19.51 1.74 11.58
N ILE A 39 -18.59 0.97 11.00
CA ILE A 39 -17.92 -0.13 11.72
C ILE A 39 -17.02 0.43 12.82
N GLN A 40 -17.39 0.28 14.08
CA GLN A 40 -16.67 0.88 15.21
C GLN A 40 -15.31 0.20 15.47
N SER A 41 -14.35 0.97 15.97
CA SER A 41 -13.13 0.51 16.67
C SER A 41 -12.02 -0.01 15.74
N TYR A 42 -11.62 -1.28 15.87
CA TYR A 42 -10.42 -1.83 15.22
C TYR A 42 -10.65 -2.23 13.77
N LEU A 43 -11.88 -2.61 13.40
CA LEU A 43 -12.19 -3.03 12.04
C LEU A 43 -12.06 -1.87 11.04
N ARG A 44 -12.42 -0.64 11.41
CA ARG A 44 -12.20 0.54 10.57
C ARG A 44 -10.72 0.76 10.30
N TRP A 45 -9.90 0.66 11.35
CA TRP A 45 -8.46 0.89 11.25
C TRP A 45 -7.78 -0.14 10.35
N SER A 46 -8.05 -1.42 10.54
CA SER A 46 -7.47 -2.49 9.71
C SER A 46 -7.93 -2.39 8.26
N LEU A 47 -9.19 -2.05 8.02
CA LEU A 47 -9.78 -2.04 6.70
C LEU A 47 -9.37 -0.80 5.89
N ILE A 48 -9.25 0.37 6.53
CA ILE A 48 -8.67 1.57 5.91
C ILE A 48 -7.21 1.30 5.54
N LEU A 49 -6.40 0.76 6.46
CA LEU A 49 -5.01 0.41 6.17
C LEU A 49 -4.91 -0.61 5.03
N LEU A 50 -5.78 -1.63 5.02
CA LEU A 50 -5.83 -2.63 3.96
C LEU A 50 -6.09 -1.96 2.60
N PHE A 51 -7.11 -1.11 2.49
CA PHE A 51 -7.38 -0.39 1.24
C PHE A 51 -6.26 0.59 0.85
N MET A 52 -5.59 1.18 1.84
CA MET A 52 -4.49 2.11 1.63
C MET A 52 -3.24 1.41 1.06
N VAL A 53 -2.90 0.23 1.58
CA VAL A 53 -1.82 -0.61 1.05
C VAL A 53 -2.22 -1.19 -0.32
N LEU A 54 -3.45 -1.67 -0.48
CA LEU A 54 -3.92 -2.29 -1.71
C LEU A 54 -3.90 -1.30 -2.89
N LYS A 55 -4.36 -0.06 -2.68
CA LYS A 55 -4.27 0.97 -3.72
C LYS A 55 -2.83 1.40 -4.01
N ALA A 56 -1.99 1.51 -2.97
CA ALA A 56 -0.58 1.88 -3.15
C ALA A 56 0.19 0.80 -3.94
N GLY A 57 -0.02 -0.47 -3.60
CA GLY A 57 0.56 -1.60 -4.32
C GLY A 57 0.09 -1.68 -5.78
N LEU A 58 -1.20 -1.41 -6.04
CA LEU A 58 -1.75 -1.38 -7.39
C LEU A 58 -1.15 -0.23 -8.24
N ILE A 59 -0.95 0.95 -7.64
CA ILE A 59 -0.28 2.09 -8.29
C ILE A 59 1.19 1.75 -8.58
N VAL A 60 1.92 1.18 -7.63
CA VAL A 60 3.34 0.79 -7.83
C VAL A 60 3.47 -0.29 -8.91
N ALA A 61 2.59 -1.29 -8.93
CA ALA A 61 2.65 -2.37 -9.90
C ALA A 61 2.34 -1.91 -11.35
N ILE A 62 1.37 -1.01 -11.53
CA ILE A 62 0.86 -0.63 -12.86
C ILE A 62 1.35 0.74 -13.31
N PHE A 63 1.12 1.79 -12.53
CA PHE A 63 1.46 3.17 -12.92
C PHE A 63 2.96 3.40 -12.91
N MET A 64 3.67 2.71 -12.03
CA MET A 64 5.13 2.70 -12.03
C MET A 64 5.71 1.65 -12.99
N HIS A 65 4.90 1.03 -13.87
CA HIS A 65 5.31 0.18 -15.02
C HIS A 65 6.46 -0.80 -14.69
N MET A 66 6.43 -1.41 -13.49
CA MET A 66 7.57 -2.14 -12.89
C MET A 66 7.51 -3.66 -13.07
N ALA A 67 6.66 -4.16 -13.97
CA ALA A 67 6.73 -5.56 -14.38
C ALA A 67 7.80 -5.80 -15.48
N TRP A 68 8.40 -4.73 -16.04
CA TRP A 68 9.28 -4.83 -17.22
C TRP A 68 10.72 -4.28 -17.00
N GLU A 69 11.06 -3.75 -15.83
CA GLU A 69 12.44 -3.34 -15.47
C GLU A 69 12.84 -3.75 -14.04
N ARG A 70 14.17 -3.69 -13.77
CA ARG A 70 14.90 -4.31 -12.65
C ARG A 70 14.20 -4.19 -11.28
N LEU A 71 14.11 -5.34 -10.58
CA LEU A 71 13.71 -5.49 -9.17
C LEU A 71 14.38 -4.48 -8.21
N ALA A 72 15.57 -3.99 -8.57
CA ALA A 72 16.31 -3.00 -7.80
C ALA A 72 15.55 -1.67 -7.63
N LEU A 73 14.76 -1.23 -8.61
CA LEU A 73 13.97 0.00 -8.50
C LEU A 73 12.77 -0.19 -7.57
N ILE A 74 12.14 -1.38 -7.59
CA ILE A 74 11.09 -1.75 -6.61
C ILE A 74 11.67 -1.69 -5.20
N CYS A 75 12.82 -2.32 -4.99
CA CYS A 75 13.51 -2.24 -3.70
C CYS A 75 13.81 -0.78 -3.33
N ALA A 76 14.31 0.05 -4.24
CA ALA A 76 14.61 1.45 -3.91
C ALA A 76 13.40 2.27 -3.42
N ILE A 77 12.19 2.00 -3.92
CA ILE A 77 10.96 2.72 -3.53
C ILE A 77 10.25 2.09 -2.34
N LEU A 78 10.30 0.76 -2.20
CA LEU A 78 9.66 0.04 -1.10
C LEU A 78 10.53 0.01 0.18
N PHE A 79 11.85 0.10 0.03
CA PHE A 79 12.78 0.07 1.15
C PHE A 79 12.61 1.26 2.12
N PRO A 80 12.42 2.52 1.67
CA PRO A 80 12.17 3.64 2.57
C PRO A 80 10.92 3.46 3.46
N PRO A 81 9.71 3.13 2.95
CA PRO A 81 8.54 2.92 3.79
C PRO A 81 8.67 1.68 4.69
N VAL A 82 9.32 0.60 4.22
CA VAL A 82 9.58 -0.58 5.05
C VAL A 82 10.53 -0.25 6.19
N PHE A 83 11.59 0.53 5.93
CA PHE A 83 12.52 0.96 6.96
C PHE A 83 11.84 1.81 8.04
N VAL A 84 10.96 2.72 7.65
CA VAL A 84 10.15 3.52 8.59
C VAL A 84 9.22 2.64 9.43
N LEU A 85 8.59 1.63 8.81
CA LEU A 85 7.76 0.66 9.53
C LEU A 85 8.55 -0.15 10.55
N VAL A 86 9.73 -0.65 10.17
CA VAL A 86 10.62 -1.39 11.08
C VAL A 86 11.07 -0.50 12.24
N PHE A 87 11.51 0.73 11.95
CA PHE A 87 11.90 1.68 12.99
C PHE A 87 10.75 1.99 13.95
N THR A 88 9.54 2.20 13.42
CA THR A 88 8.34 2.42 14.23
C THR A 88 8.02 1.20 15.09
N ALA A 89 8.11 -0.01 14.54
CA ALA A 89 7.85 -1.25 15.29
C ALA A 89 8.85 -1.44 16.45
N LEU A 90 10.13 -1.15 16.22
CA LEU A 90 11.16 -1.18 17.26
C LEU A 90 10.86 -0.16 18.38
N MET A 91 10.49 1.08 18.03
CA MET A 91 10.13 2.11 19.01
C MET A 91 8.87 1.76 19.81
N VAL A 92 7.86 1.17 19.19
CA VAL A 92 6.65 0.68 19.89
C VAL A 92 7.00 -0.44 20.88
N SER A 93 7.93 -1.32 20.51
CA SER A 93 8.41 -2.41 21.35
C SER A 93 9.12 -1.85 22.60
N GLU A 94 10.11 -0.96 22.41
CA GLU A 94 10.83 -0.29 23.49
C GLU A 94 9.90 0.50 24.42
N SER A 95 8.89 1.18 23.85
CA SER A 95 7.87 1.88 24.63
C SER A 95 7.06 0.93 25.50
N HIS A 96 6.69 -0.26 25.01
CA HIS A 96 6.00 -1.26 25.82
C HIS A 96 6.89 -1.82 26.92
N TYR A 97 8.16 -2.12 26.64
CA TYR A 97 9.12 -2.56 27.66
C TYR A 97 9.31 -1.50 28.76
N THR A 98 9.43 -0.23 28.38
CA THR A 98 9.53 0.88 29.33
C THR A 98 8.26 1.03 30.16
N ALA A 99 7.08 0.94 29.52
CA ALA A 99 5.80 1.03 30.23
C ALA A 99 5.60 -0.13 31.22
N LEU A 100 5.89 -1.37 30.81
CA LEU A 100 5.81 -2.54 31.68
C LEU A 100 6.78 -2.43 32.85
N THR A 101 8.04 -2.05 32.60
CA THR A 101 9.04 -1.85 33.65
C THR A 101 8.60 -0.77 34.65
N ARG A 102 7.99 0.34 34.17
CA ARG A 102 7.43 1.35 35.07
C ARG A 102 6.28 0.79 35.91
N LEU A 103 5.40 0.00 35.34
CA LEU A 103 4.31 -0.63 36.10
C LEU A 103 4.81 -1.65 37.12
N THR A 104 5.82 -2.46 36.79
CA THR A 104 6.36 -3.47 37.70
C THR A 104 7.15 -2.86 38.87
N PHE A 105 7.90 -1.77 38.64
CA PHE A 105 8.76 -1.18 39.67
C PHE A 105 8.17 0.04 40.37
N PHE A 106 7.29 0.81 39.71
CA PHE A 106 6.65 2.01 40.27
C PHE A 106 5.12 1.88 40.43
N GLY A 107 4.48 0.85 39.86
CA GLY A 107 3.06 0.56 40.08
C GLY A 107 2.79 -0.17 41.40
N ALA A 108 3.83 -0.66 42.07
CA ALA A 108 3.80 -1.15 43.45
C ALA A 108 4.21 -0.02 44.43
N GLY A 109 3.49 1.10 44.39
CA GLY A 109 3.40 2.05 45.52
C GLY A 109 2.06 1.82 46.23
N PRO A 110 1.96 2.09 47.55
CA PRO A 110 1.04 1.44 48.50
C PRO A 110 -0.41 1.27 48.05
#